data_AF-A0A2P7NRI5-F1
#
_entry.id   AF-A0A2P7NRI5-F1
#
_cell.length_a   1.000
_cell.length_b   1.000
_cell.length_c   1.000
_cell.angle_alpha   90.00
_cell.angle_beta   90.00
_cell.angle_gamma   90.00
#
_symmetry.space_group_name_H-M   'P 1'
#
loop_
_entity.id
_entity.type
_entity.pdbx_description
1 polymer ?
#
loop_
_entity_poly.entity_id
_entity_poly.type
_entity_poly.pdbx_seq_one_letter_code
_entity_poly.pdbx_strand_id
1 'polypeptide(L)'
;MATGQEVLEYYGIPVDLAIDFINENIDQPEIIFNLANDAGITIKHLSDITGYSTDSISDYFSSSGLNSKSLNEVKLILNSSLGDLESLVKYNDHNGVLSTASLNEIVEARTSAVDYEYYFTPFWLGYELADNVLTSDELGVSNLGDLPANTESIEYVIFGTLINLYSYLDETEISQLKQFSHNESNRNEYRSLLIEDLKDSANYTDQALADLVVNETVTLIEEFWDVDTVGVLDHSLLGLAGEI
;
A
#
# COMPACT_ATOMS: atom_id res chain seq x y z
N MET A 1 -8.99 4.29 10.89
CA MET A 1 -9.08 2.85 11.16
C MET A 1 -10.30 2.55 12.01
N ALA A 2 -11.17 1.68 11.49
CA ALA A 2 -12.28 1.08 12.20
C ALA A 2 -11.80 0.39 13.49
N THR A 3 -12.64 0.32 14.53
CA THR A 3 -12.29 -0.46 15.71
C THR A 3 -12.39 -1.95 15.42
N GLY A 4 -11.71 -2.78 16.21
CA GLY A 4 -11.87 -4.22 16.10
C GLY A 4 -13.33 -4.71 16.23
N GLN A 5 -14.21 -3.96 16.91
CA GLN A 5 -15.65 -4.30 16.96
C GLN A 5 -16.36 -4.06 15.61
N GLU A 6 -16.04 -2.97 14.91
CA GLU A 6 -16.62 -2.65 13.61
C GLU A 6 -16.22 -3.69 12.55
N VAL A 7 -14.98 -4.20 12.62
CA VAL A 7 -14.51 -5.32 11.79
C VAL A 7 -15.32 -6.59 12.03
N LEU A 8 -15.56 -6.94 13.29
CA LEU A 8 -16.34 -8.13 13.64
C LEU A 8 -17.81 -8.02 13.21
N GLU A 9 -18.41 -6.83 13.34
CA GLU A 9 -19.77 -6.57 12.90
C GLU A 9 -19.95 -6.79 11.39
N TYR A 10 -18.98 -6.39 10.57
CA TYR A 10 -18.98 -6.67 9.13
C TYR A 10 -19.09 -8.16 8.82
N TYR A 11 -18.32 -8.99 9.53
CA TYR A 11 -18.37 -10.44 9.37
C TYR A 11 -19.59 -11.09 10.04
N GLY A 12 -20.46 -10.30 10.69
CA GLY A 12 -21.61 -10.80 11.45
C GLY A 12 -21.18 -11.59 12.70
N ILE A 13 -20.00 -11.30 13.23
CA ILE A 13 -19.41 -11.97 14.40
C ILE A 13 -19.64 -11.11 15.64
N PRO A 14 -20.34 -11.62 16.67
CA PRO A 14 -20.44 -10.92 17.95
C PRO A 14 -19.08 -10.83 18.65
N VAL A 15 -18.79 -9.70 19.30
CA VAL A 15 -17.54 -9.50 20.07
C VAL A 15 -17.30 -10.61 21.08
N ASP A 16 -18.35 -11.03 21.80
CA ASP A 16 -18.26 -12.12 22.78
C ASP A 16 -17.80 -13.45 22.14
N LEU A 17 -18.27 -13.75 20.92
CA LEU A 17 -17.88 -14.96 20.20
C LEU A 17 -16.41 -14.90 19.75
N ALA A 18 -15.93 -13.73 19.36
CA ALA A 18 -14.52 -13.53 19.02
C ALA A 18 -13.62 -13.68 20.26
N ILE A 19 -14.04 -13.13 21.40
CA ILE A 19 -13.33 -13.29 22.68
C ILE A 19 -13.32 -14.76 23.12
N ASP A 20 -14.45 -15.46 23.01
CA ASP A 20 -14.53 -16.89 23.32
C ASP A 20 -13.59 -17.70 22.43
N PHE A 21 -13.56 -17.44 21.12
CA PHE A 21 -12.62 -18.08 20.20
C PHE A 21 -11.16 -17.83 20.59
N ILE A 22 -10.79 -16.58 20.91
CA ILE A 22 -9.43 -16.23 21.34
C ILE A 22 -9.06 -16.99 22.62
N ASN A 23 -9.97 -17.03 23.59
CA ASN A 23 -9.74 -17.71 24.86
C ASN A 23 -9.62 -19.24 24.70
N GLU A 24 -10.45 -19.85 23.84
CA GLU A 24 -10.39 -21.29 23.54
C GLU A 24 -9.09 -21.69 22.82
N ASN A 25 -8.48 -20.77 22.08
CA ASN A 25 -7.27 -20.99 21.31
C ASN A 25 -6.04 -20.28 21.89
N ILE A 26 -6.07 -19.85 23.15
CA ILE A 26 -4.99 -19.05 23.76
C ILE A 26 -3.65 -19.79 23.81
N ASP A 27 -3.67 -21.12 23.88
CA ASP A 27 -2.46 -21.98 23.83
C ASP A 27 -2.06 -22.33 22.37
N GLN A 28 -2.78 -21.83 21.37
CA GLN A 28 -2.60 -22.08 19.94
C GLN A 28 -2.48 -20.76 19.15
N PRO A 29 -1.41 -19.97 19.37
CA PRO A 29 -1.24 -18.64 18.78
C PRO A 29 -1.28 -18.64 17.25
N GLU A 30 -0.84 -19.71 16.59
CA GLU A 30 -0.90 -19.86 15.13
C GLU A 30 -2.34 -19.81 14.59
N ILE A 31 -3.31 -20.36 15.31
CA ILE A 31 -4.72 -20.38 14.88
C ILE A 31 -5.30 -18.96 14.91
N ILE A 32 -5.05 -18.24 16.00
CA ILE A 32 -5.51 -16.86 16.17
C ILE A 32 -4.84 -15.98 15.14
N PHE A 33 -3.52 -16.14 14.94
CA PHE A 33 -2.74 -15.37 14.00
C PHE A 33 -3.19 -15.55 12.56
N ASN A 34 -3.33 -16.80 12.08
CA ASN A 34 -3.72 -17.07 10.71
C ASN A 34 -5.13 -16.56 10.41
N LEU A 35 -6.08 -16.75 11.35
CA LEU A 35 -7.42 -16.23 11.17
C LEU A 35 -7.44 -14.70 11.17
N ALA A 36 -6.67 -14.07 12.06
CA ALA A 36 -6.56 -12.62 12.09
C ALA A 36 -5.98 -12.09 10.77
N ASN A 37 -4.93 -12.73 10.26
CA ASN A 37 -4.32 -12.40 8.97
C ASN A 37 -5.31 -12.54 7.81
N ASP A 38 -6.01 -13.68 7.73
CA ASP A 38 -7.00 -13.95 6.68
C ASP A 38 -8.19 -12.99 6.70
N ALA A 39 -8.53 -12.47 7.89
CA ALA A 39 -9.63 -11.52 8.10
C ALA A 39 -9.17 -10.05 8.11
N GLY A 40 -7.88 -9.76 7.88
CA GLY A 40 -7.32 -8.41 7.96
C GLY A 40 -7.41 -7.78 9.36
N ILE A 41 -7.51 -8.59 10.40
CA ILE A 41 -7.54 -8.13 11.80
C ILE A 41 -6.10 -7.80 12.23
N THR A 42 -5.82 -6.51 12.40
CA THR A 42 -4.54 -5.99 12.88
C THR A 42 -4.32 -6.24 14.37
N ILE A 43 -3.09 -5.98 14.83
CA ILE A 43 -2.77 -5.94 16.27
C ILE A 43 -3.64 -4.90 17.00
N LYS A 44 -3.97 -3.79 16.33
CA LYS A 44 -4.85 -2.75 16.89
C LYS A 44 -6.30 -3.25 17.01
N HIS A 45 -6.83 -3.95 16.00
CA HIS A 45 -8.14 -4.58 16.08
C HIS A 45 -8.21 -5.60 17.23
N LEU A 46 -7.18 -6.46 17.38
CA LEU A 46 -7.10 -7.40 18.50
C LEU A 46 -7.04 -6.67 19.86
N SER A 47 -6.32 -5.56 19.94
CA SER A 47 -6.28 -4.69 21.13
C SER A 47 -7.68 -4.16 21.47
N ASP A 48 -8.42 -3.68 20.48
CA ASP A 48 -9.78 -3.16 20.68
C ASP A 48 -10.77 -4.26 21.10
N ILE A 49 -10.65 -5.47 20.53
CA ILE A 49 -11.52 -6.62 20.83
C ILE A 49 -11.26 -7.15 22.24
N THR A 50 -9.98 -7.32 22.60
CA THR A 50 -9.58 -8.02 23.84
C THR A 50 -9.34 -7.09 25.03
N GLY A 51 -9.05 -5.82 24.77
CA GLY A 51 -8.61 -4.85 25.77
C GLY A 51 -7.16 -4.99 26.22
N TYR A 52 -6.38 -5.92 25.64
CA TYR A 52 -4.93 -6.00 25.87
C TYR A 52 -4.19 -4.93 25.07
N SER A 53 -3.01 -4.50 25.55
CA SER A 53 -2.20 -3.54 24.79
C SER A 53 -1.65 -4.18 23.51
N THR A 54 -1.43 -3.35 22.49
CA THR A 54 -0.77 -3.75 21.23
C THR A 54 0.59 -4.40 21.47
N ASP A 55 1.36 -3.90 22.44
CA ASP A 55 2.65 -4.50 22.84
C ASP A 55 2.46 -5.92 23.39
N SER A 56 1.47 -6.13 24.27
CA SER A 56 1.20 -7.45 24.87
C SER A 56 0.79 -8.48 23.82
N ILE A 57 -0.02 -8.05 22.84
CA ILE A 57 -0.47 -8.91 21.74
C ILE A 57 0.69 -9.20 20.79
N SER A 58 1.53 -8.21 20.51
CA SER A 58 2.72 -8.40 19.68
C SER A 58 3.71 -9.37 20.32
N ASP A 59 3.94 -9.24 21.63
CA ASP A 59 4.78 -10.16 22.42
C ASP A 59 4.19 -11.57 22.48
N TYR A 60 2.87 -11.71 22.60
CA TYR A 60 2.18 -13.00 22.59
C TYR A 60 2.50 -13.80 21.31
N PHE A 61 2.34 -13.20 20.13
CA PHE A 61 2.66 -13.88 18.87
C PHE A 61 4.17 -14.08 18.68
N SER A 62 4.98 -13.06 18.98
CA SER A 62 6.44 -13.12 18.82
C SER A 62 7.08 -14.19 19.72
N SER A 63 6.52 -14.43 20.92
CA SER A 63 6.97 -15.49 21.83
C SER A 63 6.83 -16.90 21.25
N SER A 64 5.95 -17.05 20.27
CA SER A 64 5.70 -18.30 19.54
C SER A 64 6.35 -18.33 18.16
N GLY A 65 7.26 -17.40 17.89
CA GLY A 65 8.01 -17.31 16.63
C GLY A 65 7.21 -16.75 15.45
N LEU A 66 6.02 -16.19 15.70
CA LEU A 66 5.18 -15.55 14.68
C LEU A 66 5.58 -14.08 14.53
N ASN A 67 5.73 -13.62 13.29
CA ASN A 67 6.03 -12.22 13.02
C ASN A 67 4.77 -11.36 13.23
N SER A 68 4.54 -10.89 14.45
CA SER A 68 3.40 -10.01 14.80
C SER A 68 3.25 -8.79 13.91
N LYS A 69 4.35 -8.31 13.31
CA LYS A 69 4.31 -7.21 12.35
C LYS A 69 3.51 -7.55 11.10
N SER A 70 3.47 -8.82 10.69
CA SER A 70 2.74 -9.19 9.46
C SER A 70 1.23 -9.05 9.58
N LEU A 71 0.67 -9.05 10.79
CA LEU A 71 -0.75 -8.69 10.99
C LEU A 71 -1.03 -7.20 10.79
N ASN A 72 0.00 -6.37 10.89
CA ASN A 72 -0.08 -4.94 10.58
C ASN A 72 0.45 -4.62 9.18
N GLU A 73 1.13 -5.57 8.52
CA GLU A 73 1.41 -5.58 7.06
C GLU A 73 0.12 -5.86 6.28
N VAL A 74 -1.02 -5.35 6.74
CA VAL A 74 -2.24 -5.25 5.93
C VAL A 74 -1.85 -4.47 4.69
N LYS A 75 -2.27 -4.96 3.53
CA LYS A 75 -1.80 -4.51 2.23
C LYS A 75 -2.18 -3.06 1.95
N LEU A 76 -1.36 -2.13 2.43
CA LEU A 76 -1.52 -0.69 2.22
C LEU A 76 -1.31 -0.34 0.76
N ILE A 77 -1.89 0.76 0.27
CA ILE A 77 -1.51 1.28 -1.07
C ILE A 77 0.00 1.55 -1.11
N LEU A 78 0.54 2.11 -0.03
CA LEU A 78 1.97 2.32 0.19
C LEU A 78 2.38 1.62 1.49
N ASN A 79 3.00 0.44 1.38
CA ASN A 79 3.46 -0.31 2.54
C ASN A 79 4.93 0.00 2.87
N SER A 80 5.29 1.27 2.78
CA SER A 80 6.66 1.75 2.94
C SER A 80 6.65 3.02 3.79
N SER A 81 7.48 3.09 4.82
CA SER A 81 7.59 4.29 5.67
C SER A 81 8.26 5.41 4.87
N LEU A 82 7.49 6.27 4.21
CA LEU A 82 8.08 7.24 3.28
C LEU A 82 8.85 8.37 3.97
N GLY A 83 8.55 8.67 5.24
CA GLY A 83 9.13 9.80 5.96
C GLY A 83 8.95 11.10 5.17
N ASP A 84 10.04 11.81 4.92
CA ASP A 84 10.01 13.07 4.15
C ASP A 84 9.52 12.92 2.68
N LEU A 85 9.57 11.70 2.13
CA LEU A 85 9.09 11.41 0.77
C LEU A 85 7.56 11.28 0.69
N GLU A 86 6.85 11.24 1.82
CA GLU A 86 5.37 11.19 1.83
C GLU A 86 4.76 12.36 1.05
N SER A 87 5.44 13.50 1.04
CA SER A 87 5.04 14.69 0.28
C SER A 87 4.90 14.46 -1.24
N LEU A 88 5.51 13.41 -1.78
CA LEU A 88 5.43 13.02 -3.19
C LEU A 88 4.14 12.30 -3.55
N VAL A 89 3.42 11.78 -2.55
CA VAL A 89 2.17 11.07 -2.75
C VAL A 89 1.06 12.09 -2.96
N LYS A 90 0.41 12.03 -4.13
CA LYS A 90 -0.53 13.06 -4.61
C LYS A 90 -1.70 12.44 -5.34
N TYR A 91 -2.81 13.18 -5.34
CA TYR A 91 -3.91 12.95 -6.26
C TYR A 91 -3.54 13.37 -7.67
N ASN A 92 -4.04 12.62 -8.65
CA ASN A 92 -4.05 13.08 -10.01
C ASN A 92 -5.18 14.11 -10.21
N ASP A 93 -4.83 15.39 -10.34
CA ASP A 93 -5.74 16.47 -10.71
C ASP A 93 -5.55 16.96 -12.16
N HIS A 94 -4.76 16.22 -12.95
CA HIS A 94 -4.49 16.54 -14.34
C HIS A 94 -5.65 16.22 -15.28
N ASN A 95 -5.64 16.90 -16.42
CA ASN A 95 -6.61 16.72 -17.50
C ASN A 95 -5.90 16.23 -18.78
N GLY A 96 -6.69 15.87 -19.80
CA GLY A 96 -6.14 15.45 -21.09
C GLY A 96 -5.37 14.13 -20.97
N VAL A 97 -4.22 14.02 -21.65
CA VAL A 97 -3.44 12.76 -21.73
C VAL A 97 -2.89 12.29 -20.38
N LEU A 98 -2.79 13.18 -19.39
CA LEU A 98 -2.39 12.85 -18.02
C LEU A 98 -3.58 12.59 -17.08
N SER A 99 -4.82 12.73 -17.54
CA SER A 99 -6.00 12.42 -16.72
C SER A 99 -6.04 10.93 -16.39
N THR A 100 -6.55 10.58 -15.20
CA THR A 100 -6.77 9.19 -14.78
C THR A 100 -7.47 8.37 -15.85
N ALA A 101 -8.56 8.90 -16.41
CA ALA A 101 -9.31 8.21 -17.46
C ALA A 101 -8.48 7.90 -18.71
N SER A 102 -7.61 8.82 -19.15
CA SER A 102 -6.74 8.60 -20.31
C SER A 102 -5.61 7.61 -20.01
N LEU A 103 -5.06 7.64 -18.80
CA LEU A 103 -4.02 6.70 -18.38
C LEU A 103 -4.59 5.28 -18.23
N ASN A 104 -5.76 5.14 -17.59
CA ASN A 104 -6.48 3.87 -17.47
C ASN A 104 -6.69 3.20 -18.82
N GLU A 105 -7.26 3.92 -19.80
CA GLU A 105 -7.55 3.37 -21.13
C GLU A 105 -6.31 2.74 -21.78
N ILE A 106 -5.14 3.35 -21.58
CA ILE A 106 -3.88 2.85 -22.16
C ILE A 106 -3.33 1.68 -21.34
N VAL A 107 -3.37 1.76 -20.00
CA VAL A 107 -2.87 0.69 -19.12
C VAL A 107 -3.74 -0.57 -19.30
N GLU A 108 -5.07 -0.45 -19.24
CA GLU A 108 -6.01 -1.55 -19.47
C GLU A 108 -5.78 -2.26 -20.81
N ALA A 109 -5.46 -1.51 -21.87
CA ALA A 109 -5.18 -2.07 -23.19
C ALA A 109 -3.85 -2.84 -23.27
N ARG A 110 -2.96 -2.66 -22.28
CA ARG A 110 -1.60 -3.21 -22.25
C ARG A 110 -1.40 -4.27 -21.18
N THR A 111 -2.36 -4.45 -20.29
CA THR A 111 -2.33 -5.46 -19.22
C THR A 111 -3.43 -6.49 -19.42
N SER A 112 -3.36 -7.59 -18.69
CA SER A 112 -4.51 -8.48 -18.56
C SER A 112 -5.64 -7.76 -17.80
N ALA A 113 -6.88 -7.96 -18.25
CA ALA A 113 -8.04 -7.33 -17.59
C ALA A 113 -8.18 -7.80 -16.13
N VAL A 114 -7.78 -9.05 -15.87
CA VAL A 114 -7.81 -9.64 -14.54
C VAL A 114 -6.76 -8.97 -13.65
N ASP A 115 -5.52 -8.83 -14.12
CA ASP A 115 -4.44 -8.24 -13.33
C ASP A 115 -4.63 -6.74 -13.12
N TYR A 116 -5.18 -6.03 -14.12
CA TYR A 116 -5.60 -4.64 -13.97
C TYR A 116 -6.65 -4.47 -12.89
N GLU A 117 -7.77 -5.21 -13.01
CA GLU A 117 -8.88 -5.13 -12.08
C GLU A 117 -8.38 -5.44 -10.68
N TYR A 118 -7.62 -6.53 -10.53
CA TYR A 118 -6.99 -6.87 -9.27
C TYR A 118 -6.14 -5.70 -8.77
N TYR A 119 -5.09 -5.29 -9.47
CA TYR A 119 -4.12 -4.30 -8.99
C TYR A 119 -4.75 -3.00 -8.46
N PHE A 120 -5.81 -2.50 -9.10
CA PHE A 120 -6.54 -1.29 -8.67
C PHE A 120 -7.77 -1.57 -7.80
N THR A 121 -8.08 -2.83 -7.51
CA THR A 121 -9.12 -3.17 -6.55
C THR A 121 -8.54 -2.99 -5.14
N PRO A 122 -9.30 -2.39 -4.21
CA PRO A 122 -8.93 -2.36 -2.79
C PRO A 122 -8.73 -3.78 -2.29
N PHE A 123 -7.47 -4.18 -2.23
CA PHE A 123 -7.08 -5.56 -2.11
C PHE A 123 -7.23 -5.98 -0.66
N TRP A 124 -8.11 -6.96 -0.41
CA TRP A 124 -8.26 -7.71 0.86
C TRP A 124 -9.11 -7.05 1.95
N LEU A 125 -10.01 -6.18 1.56
CA LEU A 125 -10.77 -5.32 2.45
C LEU A 125 -12.20 -5.81 2.57
N GLY A 126 -12.41 -6.93 3.26
CA GLY A 126 -13.77 -7.20 3.75
C GLY A 126 -14.25 -6.01 4.59
N TYR A 127 -13.42 -5.61 5.57
CA TYR A 127 -13.81 -4.60 6.54
C TYR A 127 -13.44 -3.16 6.17
N GLU A 128 -12.33 -2.89 5.46
CA GLU A 128 -11.96 -1.49 5.07
C GLU A 128 -12.88 -0.95 3.95
N LEU A 129 -13.72 -1.81 3.34
CA LEU A 129 -14.84 -1.38 2.50
C LEU A 129 -16.14 -1.15 3.30
N ALA A 130 -16.21 -1.55 4.57
CA ALA A 130 -17.46 -1.55 5.34
C ALA A 130 -17.94 -0.12 5.66
N ASP A 131 -17.01 0.80 5.94
CA ASP A 131 -17.32 2.23 6.11
C ASP A 131 -17.25 3.02 4.79
N ASN A 132 -16.81 2.37 3.70
CA ASN A 132 -16.58 2.94 2.37
C ASN A 132 -15.50 4.05 2.37
N VAL A 133 -14.56 4.03 3.31
CA VAL A 133 -13.51 5.04 3.45
C VAL A 133 -12.12 4.39 3.56
N LEU A 134 -11.18 4.81 2.73
CA LEU A 134 -9.75 4.55 2.90
C LEU A 134 -9.15 5.67 3.75
N THR A 135 -8.79 5.34 4.97
CA THR A 135 -8.15 6.22 5.95
C THR A 135 -6.64 6.28 5.74
N SER A 136 -5.97 7.25 6.37
CA SER A 136 -4.51 7.38 6.30
C SER A 136 -3.74 6.13 6.72
N ASP A 137 -4.28 5.36 7.67
CA ASP A 137 -3.68 4.11 8.13
C ASP A 137 -3.72 3.02 7.04
N GLU A 138 -4.72 3.05 6.15
CA GLU A 138 -4.95 2.07 5.07
C GLU A 138 -4.27 2.51 3.76
N LEU A 139 -4.15 3.82 3.54
CA LEU A 139 -3.36 4.38 2.45
C LEU A 139 -1.85 4.24 2.69
N GLY A 140 -1.42 4.15 3.95
CA GLY A 140 -0.01 4.19 4.36
C GLY A 140 0.60 5.59 4.35
N VAL A 141 -0.24 6.62 4.21
CA VAL A 141 0.15 8.04 4.21
C VAL A 141 -0.89 8.91 4.89
N SER A 142 -0.42 9.92 5.61
CA SER A 142 -1.24 10.88 6.37
C SER A 142 -1.62 12.13 5.58
N ASN A 143 -0.86 12.47 4.54
CA ASN A 143 -0.99 13.73 3.80
C ASN A 143 -2.22 13.83 2.87
N LEU A 144 -2.87 12.71 2.56
CA LEU A 144 -4.04 12.64 1.69
C LEU A 144 -5.36 12.80 2.46
N GLY A 145 -5.40 12.43 3.74
CA GLY A 145 -6.67 12.30 4.47
C GLY A 145 -7.53 11.15 3.95
N ASP A 146 -8.81 11.17 4.33
CA ASP A 146 -9.75 10.09 4.05
C ASP A 146 -10.26 10.14 2.59
N LEU A 147 -10.33 8.97 1.95
CA LEU A 147 -10.78 8.79 0.57
C LEU A 147 -11.95 7.84 0.46
N PRO A 148 -12.81 7.95 -0.57
CA PRO A 148 -13.77 6.90 -0.86
C PRO A 148 -13.07 5.56 -1.14
N ALA A 149 -13.55 4.47 -0.55
CA ALA A 149 -13.00 3.14 -0.77
C ALA A 149 -13.51 2.53 -2.09
N ASN A 150 -12.94 2.99 -3.20
CA ASN A 150 -13.25 2.52 -4.54
C ASN A 150 -12.01 2.53 -5.45
N THR A 151 -12.08 1.79 -6.55
CA THR A 151 -11.03 1.68 -7.57
C THR A 151 -10.56 3.04 -8.08
N GLU A 152 -11.49 3.97 -8.34
CA GLU A 152 -11.17 5.30 -8.86
C GLU A 152 -10.23 6.07 -7.92
N SER A 153 -10.44 5.96 -6.59
CA SER A 153 -9.62 6.63 -5.59
C SER A 153 -8.20 6.07 -5.54
N ILE A 154 -8.05 4.75 -5.73
CA ILE A 154 -6.74 4.09 -5.82
C ILE A 154 -6.01 4.53 -7.10
N GLU A 155 -6.70 4.52 -8.24
CA GLU A 155 -6.17 5.00 -9.52
C GLU A 155 -5.70 6.45 -9.41
N TYR A 156 -6.51 7.36 -8.84
CA TYR A 156 -6.12 8.76 -8.64
C TYR A 156 -4.82 8.90 -7.85
N VAL A 157 -4.64 8.13 -6.77
CA VAL A 157 -3.45 8.19 -5.93
C VAL A 157 -2.24 7.60 -6.65
N ILE A 158 -2.38 6.44 -7.31
CA ILE A 158 -1.28 5.79 -8.01
C ILE A 158 -0.80 6.68 -9.16
N PHE A 159 -1.68 7.10 -10.07
CA PHE A 159 -1.28 7.93 -11.19
C PHE A 159 -0.77 9.29 -10.74
N GLY A 160 -1.41 9.92 -9.75
CA GLY A 160 -0.96 11.21 -9.23
C GLY A 160 0.42 11.15 -8.62
N THR A 161 0.70 10.08 -7.87
CA THR A 161 2.01 9.83 -7.25
C THR A 161 3.08 9.59 -8.31
N LEU A 162 2.81 8.74 -9.31
CA LEU A 162 3.77 8.48 -10.40
C LEU A 162 4.01 9.72 -11.25
N ILE A 163 2.97 10.48 -11.61
CA ILE A 163 3.11 11.76 -12.32
C ILE A 163 3.99 12.71 -11.52
N ASN A 164 3.70 12.88 -10.23
CA ASN A 164 4.44 13.79 -9.38
C ASN A 164 5.90 13.37 -9.27
N LEU A 165 6.18 12.08 -9.04
CA LEU A 165 7.53 11.52 -8.97
C LEU A 165 8.32 11.73 -10.28
N TYR A 166 7.77 11.27 -11.41
CA TYR A 166 8.45 11.33 -12.70
C TYR A 166 8.52 12.74 -13.29
N SER A 167 7.78 13.72 -12.75
CA SER A 167 7.94 15.12 -13.14
C SER A 167 9.27 15.73 -12.71
N TYR A 168 9.97 15.11 -11.76
CA TYR A 168 11.28 15.54 -11.30
C TYR A 168 12.43 14.78 -11.98
N LEU A 169 12.25 13.49 -12.28
CA LEU A 169 13.34 12.62 -12.70
C LEU A 169 13.53 12.59 -14.21
N ASP A 170 14.71 12.92 -14.71
CA ASP A 170 15.04 12.78 -16.13
C ASP A 170 15.39 11.32 -16.54
N GLU A 171 15.54 11.06 -17.84
CA GLU A 171 15.82 9.71 -18.36
C GLU A 171 17.12 9.09 -17.82
N THR A 172 18.12 9.93 -17.51
CA THR A 172 19.40 9.50 -16.95
C THR A 172 19.24 9.09 -15.49
N GLU A 173 18.54 9.92 -14.71
CA GLU A 173 18.25 9.68 -13.29
C GLU A 173 17.37 8.43 -13.11
N ILE A 174 16.29 8.31 -13.90
CA ILE A 174 15.44 7.11 -13.91
C ILE A 174 16.27 5.85 -14.25
N SER A 175 17.13 5.92 -15.27
CA SER A 175 17.97 4.78 -15.63
C SER A 175 18.96 4.41 -14.52
N GLN A 176 19.52 5.41 -13.84
CA GLN A 176 20.45 5.21 -12.74
C GLN A 176 19.76 4.56 -11.54
N LEU A 177 18.59 5.06 -11.16
CA LEU A 177 17.78 4.52 -10.07
C LEU A 177 17.35 3.07 -10.37
N LYS A 178 16.85 2.79 -11.59
CA LYS A 178 16.44 1.42 -11.98
C LYS A 178 17.60 0.41 -12.04
N GLN A 179 18.81 0.88 -12.33
CA GLN A 179 20.01 0.02 -12.33
C GLN A 179 20.65 -0.12 -10.94
N PHE A 180 20.24 0.73 -9.99
CA PHE A 180 20.72 0.63 -8.62
C PHE A 180 20.20 -0.69 -8.02
N SER A 181 21.11 -1.55 -7.55
CA SER A 181 20.73 -2.81 -6.92
C SER A 181 20.01 -2.50 -5.61
N HIS A 182 18.69 -2.42 -5.58
CA HIS A 182 17.98 -2.18 -4.32
C HIS A 182 18.01 -3.45 -3.45
N ASN A 183 18.54 -3.34 -2.23
CA ASN A 183 18.40 -4.33 -1.18
C ASN A 183 18.54 -3.67 0.19
N GLU A 184 18.29 -4.43 1.26
CA GLU A 184 18.36 -3.92 2.64
C GLU A 184 19.70 -3.22 2.98
N SER A 185 20.82 -3.69 2.42
CA SER A 185 22.14 -3.16 2.74
C SER A 185 22.47 -1.81 2.09
N ASN A 186 21.78 -1.40 1.02
CA ASN A 186 22.06 -0.16 0.29
C ASN A 186 20.82 0.73 0.05
N ARG A 187 19.70 0.41 0.72
CA ARG A 187 18.49 1.22 0.75
C ARG A 187 18.72 2.70 1.07
N ASN A 188 19.55 3.01 2.07
CA ASN A 188 19.81 4.41 2.45
C ASN A 188 20.54 5.20 1.34
N GLU A 189 21.41 4.52 0.58
CA GLU A 189 22.12 5.11 -0.55
C GLU A 189 21.15 5.34 -1.72
N TYR A 190 20.27 4.36 -1.99
CA TYR A 190 19.19 4.49 -2.97
C TYR A 190 18.28 5.67 -2.64
N ARG A 191 17.80 5.76 -1.39
CA ARG A 191 16.96 6.87 -0.91
C ARG A 191 17.68 8.21 -1.05
N SER A 192 18.97 8.28 -0.72
CA SER A 192 19.77 9.50 -0.84
C SER A 192 19.93 9.93 -2.30
N LEU A 193 20.12 8.98 -3.22
CA LEU A 193 20.18 9.24 -4.65
C LEU A 193 18.84 9.80 -5.16
N LEU A 194 17.72 9.14 -4.81
CA LEU A 194 16.41 9.64 -5.19
C LEU A 194 16.16 11.07 -4.68
N ILE A 195 16.46 11.36 -3.40
CA ILE A 195 16.31 12.71 -2.84
C ILE A 195 17.17 13.75 -3.57
N GLU A 196 18.36 13.37 -4.05
CA GLU A 196 19.21 14.26 -4.83
C GLU A 196 18.57 14.59 -6.19
N ASP A 197 18.10 13.56 -6.90
CA ASP A 197 17.51 13.67 -8.23
C ASP A 197 16.17 14.45 -8.18
N LEU A 198 15.45 14.43 -7.05
CA LEU A 198 14.20 15.18 -6.85
C LEU A 198 14.37 16.70 -6.68
N LYS A 199 15.59 17.23 -6.65
CA LYS A 199 15.84 18.66 -6.40
C LYS A 199 15.46 19.56 -7.57
N ASP A 200 15.51 19.03 -8.78
CA ASP A 200 15.24 19.77 -10.01
C ASP A 200 14.09 19.12 -10.78
N SER A 201 13.32 19.92 -11.52
CA SER A 201 12.21 19.40 -12.33
C SER A 201 12.72 18.92 -13.69
N ALA A 202 12.26 17.76 -14.13
CA ALA A 202 12.47 17.29 -15.50
C ALA A 202 11.60 18.07 -16.49
N ASN A 203 12.07 18.21 -17.73
CA ASN A 203 11.36 18.91 -18.79
C ASN A 203 10.69 17.91 -19.75
N TYR A 204 9.53 17.36 -19.34
CA TYR A 204 8.71 16.49 -20.17
C TYR A 204 7.60 17.25 -20.89
N THR A 205 7.17 16.71 -22.03
CA THR A 205 5.82 16.98 -22.55
C THR A 205 4.82 16.12 -21.80
N ASP A 206 3.55 16.53 -21.73
CA ASP A 206 2.49 15.74 -21.11
C ASP A 206 2.43 14.31 -21.68
N GLN A 207 2.66 14.15 -22.99
CA GLN A 207 2.69 12.82 -23.62
C GLN A 207 3.89 11.99 -23.15
N ALA A 208 5.08 12.58 -23.08
CA ALA A 208 6.27 11.84 -22.62
C ALA A 208 6.14 11.41 -21.15
N LEU A 209 5.57 12.28 -20.30
CA LEU A 209 5.28 11.94 -18.92
C LEU A 209 4.19 10.86 -18.81
N ALA A 210 3.13 10.95 -19.60
CA ALA A 210 2.10 9.92 -19.67
C ALA A 210 2.69 8.55 -20.08
N ASP A 211 3.58 8.54 -21.09
CA ASP A 211 4.25 7.31 -21.53
C ASP A 211 5.09 6.68 -20.42
N LEU A 212 5.81 7.49 -19.62
CA LEU A 212 6.57 7.01 -18.46
C LEU A 212 5.67 6.40 -17.39
N VAL A 213 4.61 7.11 -17.02
CA VAL A 213 3.64 6.68 -15.99
C VAL A 213 2.93 5.39 -16.41
N VAL A 214 2.47 5.31 -17.67
CA VAL A 214 1.86 4.09 -18.22
C VAL A 214 2.86 2.94 -18.20
N ASN A 215 4.09 3.15 -18.65
CA ASN A 215 5.10 2.07 -18.69
C ASN A 215 5.41 1.55 -17.29
N GLU A 216 5.59 2.43 -16.30
CA GLU A 216 5.82 2.01 -14.92
C GLU A 216 4.62 1.25 -14.36
N THR A 217 3.40 1.77 -14.56
CA THR A 217 2.18 1.12 -14.08
C THR A 217 1.99 -0.27 -14.69
N VAL A 218 2.22 -0.42 -16.00
CA VAL A 218 2.16 -1.72 -16.68
C VAL A 218 3.21 -2.68 -16.12
N THR A 219 4.44 -2.21 -15.87
CA THR A 219 5.48 -3.05 -15.25
C THR A 219 5.11 -3.45 -13.82
N LEU A 220 4.54 -2.56 -13.01
CA LEU A 220 4.05 -2.89 -11.67
C LEU A 220 2.96 -3.97 -11.73
N ILE A 221 2.02 -3.87 -12.68
CA ILE A 221 0.94 -4.85 -12.87
C ILE A 221 1.43 -6.18 -13.42
N GLU A 222 2.30 -6.20 -14.41
CA GLU A 222 2.62 -7.45 -15.14
C GLU A 222 3.86 -8.17 -14.58
N GLU A 223 4.77 -7.46 -13.91
CA GLU A 223 6.03 -8.05 -13.43
C GLU A 223 6.08 -8.19 -11.90
N PHE A 224 5.41 -7.32 -11.16
CA PHE A 224 5.54 -7.22 -9.70
C PHE A 224 4.26 -7.54 -8.93
N TRP A 225 3.12 -7.46 -9.60
CA TRP A 225 1.87 -7.97 -9.10
C TRP A 225 1.92 -9.51 -9.12
N ASP A 226 1.67 -10.17 -7.99
CA ASP A 226 1.78 -11.64 -7.74
C ASP A 226 3.11 -12.15 -7.10
N VAL A 227 4.06 -11.25 -6.75
CA VAL A 227 5.28 -11.62 -6.01
C VAL A 227 5.36 -10.93 -4.64
N ASP A 228 4.85 -11.57 -3.58
CA ASP A 228 4.98 -11.12 -2.18
C ASP A 228 4.68 -9.63 -1.92
N THR A 229 3.93 -8.98 -2.83
CA THR A 229 3.66 -7.55 -2.80
C THR A 229 2.67 -7.25 -1.69
N VAL A 230 3.09 -6.41 -0.76
CA VAL A 230 2.25 -5.96 0.35
C VAL A 230 1.54 -4.68 -0.08
N GLY A 231 2.22 -3.71 -0.69
CA GLY A 231 1.63 -2.53 -1.30
C GLY A 231 1.81 -2.44 -2.81
N VAL A 232 0.81 -1.86 -3.48
CA VAL A 232 0.76 -1.72 -4.96
C VAL A 232 1.91 -0.88 -5.52
N LEU A 233 2.45 0.06 -4.72
CA LEU A 233 3.59 0.90 -5.09
C LEU A 233 4.92 0.45 -4.48
N ASP A 234 5.00 -0.68 -3.78
CA ASP A 234 6.22 -1.11 -3.07
C ASP A 234 7.43 -1.30 -4.01
N HIS A 235 7.19 -1.80 -5.22
CA HIS A 235 8.23 -1.98 -6.24
C HIS A 235 8.46 -0.76 -7.13
N SER A 236 7.71 0.32 -6.94
CA SER A 236 7.98 1.59 -7.62
C SER A 236 9.27 2.22 -7.10
N LEU A 237 9.83 3.18 -7.85
CA LEU A 237 11.01 3.92 -7.38
C LEU A 237 10.80 4.57 -6.01
N LEU A 238 9.57 5.00 -5.69
CA LEU A 238 9.20 5.59 -4.41
C LEU A 238 9.11 4.54 -3.29
N GLY A 239 8.46 3.41 -3.53
CA GLY A 239 8.33 2.32 -2.55
C GLY A 239 9.70 1.77 -2.13
N LEU A 240 10.59 1.57 -3.10
CA LEU A 240 11.97 1.16 -2.85
C LEU A 240 12.78 2.21 -2.04
N ALA A 241 12.31 3.44 -1.90
CA ALA A 241 12.96 4.46 -1.07
C ALA A 241 12.43 4.52 0.37
N GLY A 242 11.47 3.67 0.76
CA GLY A 242 10.87 3.63 2.09
C GLY A 242 11.84 3.28 3.23
N GLU A 243 11.62 3.87 4.40
CA GLU A 243 12.26 3.59 5.69
C GLU A 243 11.69 2.29 6.32
N ILE A 244 12.31 1.84 7.42
CA ILE A 244 11.90 0.62 8.17
C ILE A 244 10.66 0.90 9.01
#